data_AF-A0A369L6E2-F1
#
_entry.id   AF-A0A369L6E2-F1
#
_cell.length_a   1.000
_cell.length_b   1.000
_cell.length_c   1.000
_cell.angle_alpha   90.00
_cell.angle_beta   90.00
_cell.angle_gamma   90.00
#
_symmetry.space_group_name_H-M   'P 1'
#
loop_
_entity.id
_entity.type
_entity.pdbx_description
1 polymer ?
#
loop_
_entity_poly.entity_id
_entity_poly.type
_entity_poly.pdbx_seq_one_letter_code
_entity_poly.pdbx_strand_id
1 'polypeptide(L)'
;MANIKSQKKRNITNEKSRQRNRAIKSELKTAIRAAREAVAAGDATAAYAKGLYACRLLDKAVSKGVIHKNQAANRKSGVMALVNTIVTDEVRAAYVKPEAKKQEATGSKKAARKAEKAAAYKAAAEEKAKRVAEQQKLEAAAAEHKAKEAAEAAAAEAAAEAEAAEGEEAAE
;
A
#
# COMPACT_ATOMS: atom_id res chain seq x y z
N MET A 1 37.93 0.45 -3.79
CA MET A 1 36.94 -0.51 -4.31
C MET A 1 36.84 -1.67 -3.33
N ALA A 2 35.64 -2.06 -2.87
CA ALA A 2 35.50 -3.20 -1.96
C ALA A 2 35.40 -4.49 -2.78
N ASN A 3 36.40 -5.37 -2.68
CA ASN A 3 36.45 -6.58 -3.50
C ASN A 3 35.76 -7.77 -2.82
N ILE A 4 35.81 -7.83 -1.48
CA ILE A 4 35.18 -8.90 -0.68
C ILE A 4 33.67 -8.65 -0.53
N LYS A 5 32.86 -9.72 -0.65
CA LYS A 5 31.38 -9.66 -0.54
C LYS A 5 30.90 -8.98 0.75
N SER A 6 31.55 -9.28 1.89
CA SER A 6 31.24 -8.68 3.20
C SER A 6 31.48 -7.16 3.21
N GLN A 7 32.58 -6.69 2.59
CA GLN A 7 32.90 -5.27 2.48
C GLN A 7 31.92 -4.54 1.56
N LYS A 8 31.55 -5.13 0.41
CA LYS A 8 30.51 -4.58 -0.49
C LYS A 8 29.20 -4.37 0.28
N LYS A 9 28.79 -5.35 1.09
CA LYS A 9 27.60 -5.24 1.97
C LYS A 9 27.74 -4.10 2.99
N ARG A 10 28.90 -3.96 3.64
CA ARG A 10 29.14 -2.87 4.60
C ARG A 10 29.05 -1.50 3.93
N ASN A 11 29.61 -1.32 2.73
CA ASN A 11 29.51 -0.06 1.98
C ASN A 11 28.05 0.33 1.70
N ILE A 12 27.23 -0.63 1.26
CA ILE A 12 25.79 -0.39 0.99
C ILE A 12 25.06 0.01 2.28
N THR A 13 25.28 -0.68 3.40
CA THR A 13 24.62 -0.36 4.67
C THR A 13 25.08 0.97 5.25
N ASN A 14 26.37 1.29 5.11
CA ASN A 14 26.95 2.55 5.55
C ASN A 14 26.37 3.72 4.74
N GLU A 15 26.23 3.56 3.43
CA GLU A 15 25.62 4.57 2.55
C GLU A 15 24.18 4.91 2.98
N LYS A 16 23.35 3.88 3.18
CA LYS A 16 21.97 4.04 3.66
C LYS A 16 21.90 4.78 5.00
N SER A 17 22.78 4.42 5.93
CA SER A 17 22.86 5.08 7.23
C SER A 17 23.37 6.52 7.13
N ARG A 18 24.34 6.78 6.24
CA ARG A 18 24.87 8.12 5.98
C ARG A 18 23.78 9.05 5.46
N GLN A 19 23.01 8.61 4.46
CA GLN A 19 21.93 9.41 3.88
C GLN A 19 20.85 9.77 4.92
N ARG A 20 20.39 8.78 5.69
CA ARG A 20 19.45 8.97 6.81
C ARG A 20 19.99 9.96 7.84
N ASN A 21 21.23 9.76 8.27
CA ASN A 21 21.85 10.62 9.28
C ASN A 21 22.08 12.04 8.76
N ARG A 22 22.41 12.19 7.47
CA ARG A 22 22.55 13.50 6.82
C ARG A 22 21.24 14.27 6.86
N ALA A 23 20.14 13.64 6.45
CA ALA A 23 18.82 14.27 6.44
C ALA A 23 18.37 14.70 7.84
N ILE A 24 18.54 13.83 8.85
CA ILE A 24 18.17 14.15 10.24
C ILE A 24 19.06 15.28 10.78
N LYS A 25 20.37 15.25 10.50
CA LYS A 25 21.30 16.30 10.94
C LYS A 25 20.98 17.65 10.29
N SER A 26 20.61 17.69 9.02
CA SER A 26 20.18 18.94 8.37
C SER A 26 18.88 19.47 8.96
N GLU A 27 17.90 18.60 9.21
CA GLU A 27 16.63 18.98 9.84
C GLU A 27 16.84 19.61 11.22
N LEU A 28 17.71 19.00 12.05
CA LEU A 28 18.07 19.54 13.36
C LEU A 28 18.75 20.91 13.28
N LYS A 29 19.62 21.13 12.28
CA LYS A 29 20.27 22.43 12.08
C LYS A 29 19.24 23.49 11.71
N THR A 30 18.34 23.17 10.79
CA THR A 30 17.26 24.08 10.35
C THR A 30 16.32 24.43 11.51
N ALA A 31 15.90 23.44 12.31
CA ALA A 31 15.00 23.68 13.45
C ALA A 31 15.63 24.62 14.50
N ILE A 32 16.91 24.41 14.82
CA ILE A 32 17.63 25.30 15.75
C ILE A 32 17.81 26.70 15.16
N ARG A 33 18.12 26.80 13.86
CA ARG A 33 18.26 28.09 13.19
C ARG A 33 16.93 28.87 13.22
N ALA A 34 15.82 28.21 12.93
CA ALA A 34 14.50 28.84 12.97
C ALA A 34 14.12 29.38 14.36
N ALA A 35 14.50 28.67 15.43
CA ALA A 35 14.32 29.17 16.79
C ALA A 35 15.18 30.42 17.06
N ARG A 36 16.45 30.42 16.63
CA ARG A 36 17.34 31.58 16.77
C ARG A 36 16.86 32.79 15.97
N GLU A 37 16.40 32.57 14.74
CA GLU A 37 15.84 33.62 13.88
C GLU A 37 14.59 34.24 14.51
N ALA A 38 13.72 33.44 15.13
CA ALA A 38 12.55 33.95 15.85
C ALA A 38 12.93 34.78 17.08
N VAL A 39 13.97 34.35 17.82
CA VAL A 39 14.51 35.14 18.95
C VAL A 39 15.08 36.46 18.45
N ALA A 40 15.85 36.45 17.36
CA ALA A 40 16.40 37.66 16.76
C ALA A 40 15.32 38.63 16.23
N ALA A 41 14.18 38.08 15.78
CA ALA A 41 13.03 38.86 15.35
C ALA A 41 12.18 39.42 16.52
N GLY A 42 12.45 39.03 17.77
CA GLY A 42 11.70 39.47 18.94
C GLY A 42 10.31 38.83 19.10
N ASP A 43 9.96 37.83 18.28
CA ASP A 43 8.67 37.14 18.37
C ASP A 43 8.73 36.04 19.44
N ALA A 44 8.33 36.40 20.66
CA ALA A 44 8.31 35.50 21.82
C ALA A 44 7.43 34.25 21.58
N THR A 45 6.30 34.39 20.90
CA THR A 45 5.36 33.28 20.68
C THR A 45 5.94 32.25 19.71
N ALA A 46 6.48 32.72 18.58
CA ALA A 46 7.08 31.84 17.59
C ALA A 46 8.41 31.26 18.08
N ALA A 47 9.19 32.02 18.86
CA ALA A 47 10.43 31.53 19.45
C ALA A 47 10.16 30.37 20.42
N TYR A 48 9.15 30.49 21.27
CA TYR A 48 8.77 29.42 22.19
C TYR A 48 8.30 28.16 21.44
N ALA A 49 7.40 28.32 20.46
CA ALA A 49 6.88 27.21 19.68
C ALA A 49 7.99 26.48 18.88
N LYS A 50 8.86 27.24 18.20
CA LYS A 50 9.99 26.69 17.43
C LYS A 50 11.06 26.07 18.33
N GLY A 51 11.30 26.65 19.52
CA GLY A 51 12.20 26.10 20.53
C GLY A 51 11.76 24.72 21.00
N LEU A 52 10.49 24.58 21.40
CA LEU A 52 9.92 23.29 21.80
C LEU A 52 9.93 22.26 20.66
N TYR A 53 9.65 22.70 19.43
CA TYR A 53 9.76 21.84 18.26
C TYR A 53 11.19 21.30 18.07
N ALA A 54 12.20 22.16 18.19
CA ALA A 54 13.60 21.77 18.09
C ALA A 54 14.00 20.78 19.21
N CYS A 55 13.56 21.01 20.46
CA CYS A 55 13.78 20.08 21.57
C CYS A 55 13.19 18.68 21.29
N ARG A 56 11.93 18.63 20.81
CA ARG A 56 11.29 17.37 20.44
C ARG A 56 12.05 16.64 19.34
N LEU A 57 12.57 17.37 18.36
CA LEU A 57 13.32 16.76 17.26
C LEU A 57 14.68 16.22 17.73
N LEU A 58 15.36 16.91 18.65
CA LEU A 58 16.60 16.45 19.27
C LEU A 58 16.37 15.12 20.01
N ASP A 59 15.30 15.00 20.79
CA ASP A 59 14.99 13.77 21.52
C ASP A 59 14.62 12.61 20.59
N LYS A 60 13.91 12.90 19.49
CA LYS A 60 13.68 11.90 18.42
C LYS A 60 14.97 11.48 17.71
N ALA A 61 15.96 12.36 17.60
CA ALA A 61 17.24 12.02 17.01
C ALA A 61 18.09 11.14 17.93
N VAL A 62 17.95 11.30 19.26
CA VAL A 62 18.56 10.41 20.26
C VAL A 62 17.94 9.03 20.18
N SER A 63 16.61 8.91 20.14
CA SER A 63 15.95 7.60 20.05
C SER A 63 16.28 6.86 18.75
N LYS A 64 16.53 7.59 17.66
CA LYS A 64 17.02 7.05 16.38
C LYS A 64 18.53 6.77 16.35
N GLY A 65 19.27 7.04 17.43
CA GLY A 65 20.71 6.81 17.54
C GLY A 65 21.57 7.70 16.64
N VAL A 66 21.06 8.87 16.21
CA VAL A 66 21.80 9.76 15.29
C VAL A 66 22.74 10.70 16.05
N ILE A 67 22.34 11.12 17.25
CA ILE A 67 23.11 11.98 18.14
C ILE A 67 23.14 11.38 19.55
N HIS A 68 24.21 11.66 20.30
CA HIS A 68 24.33 11.20 21.68
C HIS A 68 23.43 12.02 22.62
N LYS A 69 22.99 11.40 23.72
CA LYS A 69 22.13 12.04 24.74
C LYS A 69 22.72 13.35 25.27
N ASN A 70 24.04 13.40 25.52
CA ASN A 70 24.70 14.61 26.02
C ASN A 70 24.73 15.72 24.95
N GLN A 71 24.92 15.35 23.67
CA GLN A 71 24.87 16.34 22.59
C GLN A 71 23.47 16.92 22.45
N ALA A 72 22.42 16.11 22.61
CA ALA A 72 21.05 16.60 22.63
C ALA A 72 20.80 17.49 23.85
N ALA A 73 21.23 17.09 25.05
CA ALA A 73 21.08 17.86 26.28
C ALA A 73 21.73 19.25 26.17
N ASN A 74 22.99 19.32 25.71
CA ASN A 74 23.70 20.60 25.54
C ASN A 74 23.00 21.51 24.54
N ARG A 75 22.51 20.95 23.42
CA ARG A 75 21.78 21.73 22.41
C ARG A 75 20.41 22.19 22.89
N LYS A 76 19.69 21.37 23.66
CA LYS A 76 18.42 21.76 24.29
C LYS A 76 18.62 22.90 25.27
N SER A 77 19.61 22.78 26.15
CA SER A 77 19.97 23.83 27.11
C SER A 77 20.26 25.16 26.40
N GLY A 78 21.14 25.15 25.39
CA GLY A 78 21.49 26.38 24.67
C GLY A 78 20.33 27.02 23.90
N VAL A 79 19.43 26.23 23.30
CA VAL A 79 18.24 26.78 22.61
C VAL A 79 17.26 27.38 23.62
N MET A 80 16.97 26.68 24.71
CA MET A 80 16.01 27.15 25.70
C MET A 80 16.55 28.37 26.47
N ALA A 81 17.85 28.42 26.74
CA ALA A 81 18.47 29.60 27.35
C ALA A 81 18.24 30.87 26.51
N LEU A 82 18.37 30.78 25.18
CA LEU A 82 18.11 31.89 24.26
C LEU A 82 16.62 32.23 24.16
N VAL A 83 15.74 31.24 24.14
CA VAL A 83 14.30 31.47 24.04
C VAL A 83 13.76 32.12 25.33
N ASN A 84 14.26 31.68 26.48
CA ASN A 84 13.83 32.20 27.79
C ASN A 84 14.20 33.66 28.03
N THR A 85 15.09 34.28 27.23
CA THR A 85 15.40 35.70 27.38
C THR A 85 14.27 36.62 26.92
N ILE A 86 13.41 36.14 26.01
CA ILE A 86 12.31 36.94 25.43
C ILE A 86 10.91 36.42 25.80
N VAL A 87 10.81 35.18 26.27
CA VAL A 87 9.52 34.55 26.59
C VAL A 87 9.08 34.92 28.00
N THR A 88 7.91 35.54 28.10
CA THR A 88 7.22 35.78 29.38
C THR A 88 6.40 34.55 29.80
N ASP A 89 6.05 34.47 31.08
CA ASP A 89 5.26 33.34 31.59
C ASP A 89 3.85 33.27 30.98
N GLU A 90 3.28 34.40 30.58
CA GLU A 90 2.01 34.45 29.85
C GLU A 90 2.10 33.79 28.47
N VAL A 91 3.17 34.06 27.71
CA VAL A 91 3.42 33.43 26.41
C VAL A 91 3.62 31.93 26.55
N ARG A 92 4.26 31.50 27.65
CA ARG A 92 4.41 30.09 27.99
C ARG A 92 3.06 29.42 28.28
N ALA A 93 2.22 30.07 29.09
CA ALA A 93 0.89 29.56 29.44
C ALA A 93 -0.06 29.52 28.24
N ALA A 94 0.06 30.49 27.31
CA ALA A 94 -0.72 30.56 26.09
C ALA A 94 -0.30 29.54 25.02
N TYR A 95 0.82 28.82 25.19
CA TYR A 95 1.26 27.85 24.20
C TYR A 95 0.33 26.63 24.16
N VAL A 96 -0.46 26.57 23.09
CA VAL A 96 -1.25 25.39 22.75
C VAL A 96 -0.38 24.46 21.91
N LYS A 97 -0.18 23.23 22.40
CA LYS A 97 0.48 22.18 21.63
C LYS A 97 -0.27 22.00 20.31
N PRO A 98 0.39 22.14 19.15
CA PRO A 98 -0.28 21.95 17.87
C PRO A 98 -0.87 20.55 17.83
N GLU A 99 -2.16 20.46 17.53
CA GLU A 99 -2.84 19.18 17.41
C GLU A 99 -2.05 18.29 16.46
N ALA A 100 -1.91 17.01 16.83
CA ALA A 100 -1.33 16.06 15.91
C ALA A 100 -2.18 16.10 14.65
N LYS A 101 -1.58 16.47 13.49
CA LYS A 101 -2.26 16.38 12.20
C LYS A 101 -2.90 15.00 12.13
N LYS A 102 -4.23 14.94 12.30
CA LYS A 102 -5.00 13.75 12.00
C LYS A 102 -4.77 13.56 10.51
N GLN A 103 -3.96 12.57 10.16
CA GLN A 103 -3.90 12.17 8.76
C GLN A 103 -5.32 11.76 8.44
N GLU A 104 -6.02 12.56 7.63
CA GLU A 104 -7.24 12.07 6.99
C GLU A 104 -6.89 10.72 6.40
N ALA A 105 -7.71 9.72 6.69
CA ALA A 105 -7.53 8.38 6.19
C ALA A 105 -7.72 8.42 4.66
N THR A 106 -6.71 8.92 3.94
CA THR A 106 -6.52 8.61 2.54
C THR A 106 -6.29 7.12 2.51
N GLY A 107 -7.38 6.37 2.31
CA GLY A 107 -7.40 4.92 2.30
C GLY A 107 -6.17 4.46 1.54
N SER A 108 -5.26 3.78 2.25
CA SER A 108 -3.92 3.52 1.71
C SER A 108 -4.07 2.99 0.29
N LYS A 109 -3.30 3.48 -0.68
CA LYS A 109 -3.38 3.03 -2.10
C LYS A 109 -3.40 1.50 -2.25
N LYS A 110 -2.90 0.77 -1.24
CA LYS A 110 -2.95 -0.68 -1.10
C LYS A 110 -4.36 -1.25 -0.89
N ALA A 111 -5.23 -0.58 -0.12
CA ALA A 111 -6.62 -0.97 0.09
C ALA A 111 -7.46 -0.81 -1.19
N ALA A 112 -7.32 0.33 -1.88
CA ALA A 112 -7.95 0.56 -3.18
C ALA A 112 -7.53 -0.51 -4.22
N ARG A 113 -6.22 -0.76 -4.35
CA ARG A 113 -5.71 -1.81 -5.25
C ARG A 113 -6.18 -3.23 -4.89
N LYS A 114 -6.39 -3.53 -3.61
CA LYS A 114 -6.93 -4.83 -3.17
C LYS A 114 -8.40 -4.99 -3.56
N ALA A 115 -9.19 -3.93 -3.41
CA ALA A 115 -10.60 -3.91 -3.82
C ALA A 115 -10.75 -4.03 -5.34
N GLU A 116 -9.95 -3.29 -6.11
CA GLU A 116 -9.91 -3.38 -7.57
C GLU A 116 -9.54 -4.78 -8.06
N LYS A 117 -8.52 -5.40 -7.46
CA LYS A 117 -8.11 -6.77 -7.81
C LYS A 117 -9.19 -7.81 -7.47
N ALA A 118 -9.90 -7.63 -6.36
CA ALA A 118 -11.00 -8.51 -5.98
C ALA A 118 -12.20 -8.36 -6.94
N ALA A 119 -12.52 -7.13 -7.36
CA ALA A 119 -13.57 -6.86 -8.34
C ALA A 119 -13.23 -7.45 -9.72
N ALA A 120 -11.99 -7.29 -10.18
CA ALA A 120 -11.52 -7.89 -11.43
C ALA A 120 -11.58 -9.43 -11.40
N TYR A 121 -11.25 -10.05 -10.27
CA TYR A 121 -11.33 -11.51 -10.13
C TYR A 121 -12.77 -12.02 -10.15
N LYS A 122 -13.71 -11.29 -9.53
CA LYS A 122 -15.14 -11.62 -9.58
C LYS A 122 -15.71 -11.49 -11.00
N ALA A 123 -15.41 -10.39 -11.69
CA ALA A 123 -15.86 -10.19 -13.07
C ALA A 123 -15.33 -11.29 -14.02
N ALA A 124 -14.06 -11.67 -13.89
CA ALA A 124 -13.48 -12.77 -14.66
C ALA A 124 -14.14 -14.13 -14.35
N ALA A 125 -14.52 -14.37 -13.08
CA ALA A 125 -15.23 -15.58 -12.70
C ALA A 125 -16.66 -15.64 -13.27
N GLU A 126 -17.38 -14.52 -13.26
CA GLU A 126 -18.72 -14.41 -13.86
C GLU A 126 -18.69 -14.61 -15.38
N GLU A 127 -17.70 -14.03 -16.07
CA GLU A 127 -17.52 -14.23 -17.50
C GLU A 127 -17.19 -15.69 -17.84
N LYS A 128 -16.31 -16.31 -17.05
CA LYS A 128 -16.00 -17.73 -17.20
C LYS A 128 -17.23 -18.61 -16.98
N ALA A 129 -18.07 -18.28 -15.98
CA ALA A 129 -19.31 -19.02 -15.72
C ALA A 129 -20.29 -18.93 -16.89
N LYS A 130 -20.42 -17.77 -17.54
CA LYS A 130 -21.25 -17.59 -18.74
C LYS A 130 -20.76 -18.46 -19.90
N ARG A 131 -19.45 -18.46 -20.18
CA ARG A 131 -18.86 -19.30 -21.23
C ARG A 131 -19.07 -20.79 -20.98
N VAL A 132 -18.92 -21.23 -19.72
CA VAL A 132 -19.18 -22.63 -19.35
C VAL A 132 -20.65 -22.99 -19.56
N ALA A 133 -21.58 -22.11 -19.17
CA ALA A 133 -23.00 -22.33 -19.38
C ALA A 133 -23.39 -22.37 -20.87
N GLU A 134 -22.78 -21.54 -21.71
CA GLU A 134 -22.97 -21.59 -23.17
C GLU A 134 -22.41 -22.88 -23.77
N GLN A 135 -21.20 -23.31 -23.37
CA GLN A 135 -20.64 -24.57 -23.83
C GLN A 135 -21.51 -25.76 -23.44
N GLN A 136 -22.00 -25.82 -22.19
CA GLN A 136 -22.89 -26.89 -21.73
C GLN A 136 -24.20 -26.93 -22.53
N LYS A 137 -24.75 -25.78 -22.92
CA LYS A 137 -25.94 -25.74 -23.79
C LYS A 137 -25.65 -26.26 -25.20
N LEU A 138 -24.49 -25.91 -25.76
CA LEU A 138 -24.06 -26.41 -27.07
C LEU A 138 -23.80 -27.92 -27.04
N GLU A 139 -23.15 -28.42 -25.99
CA GLU A 139 -22.92 -29.85 -25.78
C GLU A 139 -24.24 -30.62 -25.60
N ALA A 140 -25.20 -30.06 -24.85
CA ALA A 140 -26.51 -30.66 -24.68
C ALA A 140 -27.31 -30.70 -25.99
N ALA A 141 -27.29 -29.61 -26.78
CA ALA A 141 -27.93 -29.55 -28.09
C ALA A 141 -27.29 -30.54 -29.09
N ALA A 142 -25.95 -30.67 -29.07
CA ALA A 142 -25.24 -31.65 -29.88
C ALA A 142 -25.56 -33.10 -29.45
N ALA A 143 -25.70 -33.35 -28.15
CA ALA A 143 -26.12 -34.65 -27.63
C ALA A 143 -27.56 -35.00 -28.02
N GLU A 144 -28.47 -34.02 -28.02
CA GLU A 144 -29.85 -34.19 -28.46
C GLU A 144 -29.94 -34.45 -29.96
N HIS A 145 -29.18 -33.73 -30.79
CA HIS A 145 -29.10 -33.99 -32.23
C HIS A 145 -28.57 -35.40 -32.51
N LYS A 146 -27.50 -35.80 -31.81
CA LYS A 146 -26.92 -37.14 -31.94
C LYS A 146 -27.89 -38.23 -31.48
N ALA A 147 -28.69 -37.99 -30.45
CA ALA A 147 -29.71 -38.91 -29.99
C ALA A 147 -30.88 -39.01 -30.98
N LYS A 148 -31.27 -37.90 -31.62
CA LYS A 148 -32.29 -37.86 -32.67
C LYS A 148 -31.83 -38.59 -33.93
N GLU A 149 -30.59 -38.34 -34.39
CA GLU A 149 -30.00 -39.09 -35.51
C GLU A 149 -29.89 -40.58 -35.20
N ALA A 150 -29.52 -40.95 -33.97
CA ALA A 150 -29.48 -42.36 -33.56
C ALA A 150 -30.88 -43.00 -33.51
N ALA A 151 -31.90 -42.27 -33.09
CA ALA A 151 -33.28 -42.73 -33.07
C ALA A 151 -33.88 -42.82 -34.48
N GLU A 152 -33.56 -41.89 -35.37
CA GLU A 152 -33.98 -41.88 -36.77
C GLU A 152 -33.27 -42.99 -37.55
N ALA A 153 -31.98 -43.23 -37.30
CA ALA A 153 -31.26 -44.38 -37.83
C ALA A 153 -31.86 -45.71 -37.34
N ALA A 154 -32.21 -45.83 -36.05
CA ALA A 154 -32.86 -47.02 -35.51
C ALA A 154 -34.30 -47.20 -36.06
N ALA A 155 -35.03 -46.11 -36.31
CA ALA A 155 -36.36 -46.16 -36.92
C ALA A 155 -36.30 -46.52 -38.41
N ALA A 156 -35.28 -46.05 -39.14
CA ALA A 156 -35.02 -46.44 -40.52
C ALA A 156 -34.58 -47.92 -40.62
N GLU A 157 -33.80 -48.40 -39.65
CA GLU A 157 -33.40 -49.81 -39.55
C GLU A 157 -34.62 -50.70 -39.23
N ALA A 158 -35.49 -50.27 -38.30
CA ALA A 158 -36.74 -50.97 -37.98
C ALA A 158 -37.78 -50.93 -39.13
N ALA A 159 -37.82 -49.83 -39.91
CA ALA A 159 -38.67 -49.73 -41.10
C ALA A 159 -38.15 -50.62 -42.24
N ALA A 160 -36.83 -50.74 -42.40
CA ALA A 160 -36.22 -51.66 -43.35
C ALA A 160 -36.43 -53.14 -42.96
N GLU A 161 -36.44 -53.46 -41.66
CA GLU A 161 -36.84 -54.79 -41.16
C GLU A 161 -38.34 -55.07 -41.36
N ALA A 162 -39.21 -54.07 -41.22
CA ALA A 162 -40.64 -54.21 -41.47
C ALA A 162 -40.97 -54.38 -42.98
N GLU A 163 -40.28 -53.66 -43.88
CA GLU A 163 -40.40 -53.86 -45.33
C GLU A 163 -39.85 -55.23 -45.78
N ALA A 164 -38.82 -55.74 -45.10
CA ALA A 164 -38.31 -57.09 -45.33
C ALA A 164 -39.29 -58.18 -44.86
N ALA A 165 -40.06 -57.92 -43.79
CA ALA A 165 -41.10 -58.83 -43.30
C ALA A 165 -42.37 -58.83 -44.18
N GLU A 166 -42.80 -57.68 -44.73
CA GLU A 166 -43.89 -57.63 -45.72
C GLU A 166 -43.49 -58.25 -47.07
N GLY A 167 -42.20 -58.23 -47.41
CA GLY A 167 -41.66 -58.94 -48.59
C GLY A 167 -41.67 -60.47 -48.46
N GLU A 168 -41.71 -61.01 -47.24
CA GLU A 168 -41.80 -62.45 -46.98
C GLU A 168 -43.26 -62.95 -46.99
N GLU A 169 -44.24 -62.11 -46.62
CA GLU A 169 -45.67 -62.45 -46.68
C GLU A 169 -46.30 -62.30 -48.09
N ALA A 170 -45.61 -61.64 -49.03
CA ALA A 170 -46.02 -61.57 -50.45
C ALA A 170 -45.46 -62.72 -51.32
N ALA A 171 -44.72 -63.68 -50.73
CA ALA A 171 -44.04 -64.77 -51.41
C ALA A 171 -44.44 -66.20 -50.94
N GLU A 172 -45.57 -66.36 -50.24
CA GLU A 172 -46.25 -67.65 -50.03
C GLU A 172 -47.54 -67.75 -50.86
#